data_AF-A0A7M5VFK5-F1
#
_entry.id   AF-A0A7M5VFK5-F1
#
_cell.length_a   1.000
_cell.length_b   1.000
_cell.length_c   1.000
_cell.angle_alpha   90.00
_cell.angle_beta   90.00
_cell.angle_gamma   90.00
#
_symmetry.space_group_name_H-M   'P 1'
#
loop_
_entity.id
_entity.type
_entity.pdbx_description
1 polymer ?
#
loop_
_entity_poly.entity_id
_entity_poly.type
_entity_poly.pdbx_seq_one_letter_code
_entity_poly.pdbx_strand_id
1 'polypeptide(L)'
;MFSKELLIFDGGFASQLVKDGHDIYDDPLWSARLLHSNPNVIKSTHRKFLEAGADAVISSSYQASLKGFEKYLNCSIEEAKELMKLSAKLVKDACEEFWQVHQKDQAGTTFPGRQKPLAVASLGPYGACLLDCSEYRGDYVDTVAAEVS
;
A
#
# COMPACT_ATOMS: atom_id res chain seq x y z
N MET A 1 -10.65 19.08 8.13
CA MET A 1 -9.59 19.78 7.38
C MET A 1 -8.33 19.65 8.22
N PHE A 2 -7.25 19.09 7.67
CA PHE A 2 -5.98 19.00 8.39
C PHE A 2 -5.50 20.41 8.72
N SER A 3 -5.05 20.64 9.94
CA SER A 3 -4.57 21.96 10.38
C SER A 3 -3.06 22.09 10.33
N LYS A 4 -2.36 21.04 9.87
CA LYS A 4 -0.93 21.06 9.62
C LYS A 4 -0.63 21.66 8.25
N GLU A 5 0.40 22.50 8.19
CA GLU A 5 0.95 23.05 6.94
C GLU A 5 1.77 22.00 6.15
N LEU A 6 2.28 20.97 6.82
CA LEU A 6 3.10 19.89 6.24
C LEU A 6 2.55 18.51 6.62
N LEU A 7 2.45 17.62 5.64
CA LEU A 7 2.10 16.20 5.84
C LEU A 7 3.31 15.32 5.56
N ILE A 8 3.60 14.40 6.48
CA ILE A 8 4.66 13.39 6.32
C ILE A 8 4.01 12.10 5.81
N PHE A 9 4.51 11.57 4.69
CA PHE A 9 4.10 10.27 4.16
C PHE A 9 4.98 9.13 4.67
N ASP A 10 4.57 7.89 4.42
CA ASP A 10 5.36 6.70 4.70
C ASP A 10 6.57 6.56 3.76
N GLY A 11 7.43 5.58 4.08
CA GLY A 11 8.69 5.33 3.39
C GLY A 11 8.66 4.09 2.51
N GLY A 12 9.86 3.59 2.15
CA GLY A 12 10.04 2.40 1.32
C GLY A 12 9.45 1.14 1.96
N PHE A 13 8.29 0.71 1.49
CA PHE A 13 7.54 -0.43 2.04
C PHE A 13 8.34 -1.74 1.93
N ALA A 14 8.95 -2.00 0.77
CA ALA A 14 9.79 -3.17 0.52
C ALA A 14 10.99 -3.23 1.49
N SER A 15 11.68 -2.10 1.69
CA SER A 15 12.82 -2.03 2.60
C SER A 15 12.44 -2.34 4.04
N GLN A 16 11.25 -1.89 4.48
CA GLN A 16 10.74 -2.20 5.81
C GLN A 16 10.38 -3.68 5.96
N LEU A 17 9.79 -4.30 4.93
CA LEU A 17 9.50 -5.75 4.92
C LEU A 17 10.78 -6.60 5.02
N VAL A 18 11.81 -6.26 4.25
CA VAL A 18 13.12 -6.94 4.32
C VAL A 18 13.71 -6.80 5.72
N LYS A 19 13.65 -5.60 6.30
CA LYS A 19 14.13 -5.35 7.67
C LYS A 19 13.39 -6.18 8.71
N ASP A 20 12.12 -6.49 8.46
CA ASP A 20 11.29 -7.35 9.29
C ASP A 20 11.51 -8.85 9.05
N GLY A 21 12.42 -9.22 8.13
CA GLY A 21 12.80 -10.59 7.83
C GLY A 21 11.94 -11.26 6.76
N HIS A 22 11.12 -10.51 6.02
CA HIS A 22 10.37 -11.05 4.90
C HIS A 22 11.25 -11.14 3.66
N ASP A 23 11.38 -12.35 3.11
CA ASP A 23 12.01 -12.56 1.82
C ASP A 23 11.04 -12.16 0.71
N ILE A 24 11.36 -11.05 0.06
CA ILE A 24 10.62 -10.49 -1.08
C ILE A 24 11.50 -10.35 -2.31
N TYR A 25 12.75 -10.83 -2.22
CA TYR A 25 13.69 -10.77 -3.34
C TYR A 25 13.24 -11.75 -4.44
N ASP A 26 13.52 -11.39 -5.70
CA ASP A 26 13.18 -12.16 -6.90
C ASP A 26 11.68 -12.44 -7.16
N ASP A 27 10.76 -11.88 -6.36
CA ASP A 27 9.32 -11.94 -6.64
C ASP A 27 8.81 -10.60 -7.21
N PRO A 28 8.53 -10.49 -8.52
CA PRO A 28 8.06 -9.25 -9.13
C PRO A 28 6.67 -8.82 -8.62
N LEU A 29 5.99 -9.68 -7.86
CA LEU A 29 4.68 -9.43 -7.26
C LEU A 29 4.69 -9.61 -5.74
N TRP A 30 5.83 -9.39 -5.09
CA TRP A 30 5.98 -9.55 -3.64
C TRP A 30 4.87 -8.87 -2.84
N SER A 31 4.42 -7.67 -3.24
CA SER A 31 3.38 -6.92 -2.52
C SER A 31 2.01 -7.58 -2.67
N ALA A 32 1.68 -8.03 -3.88
CA ALA A 32 0.46 -8.75 -4.19
C ALA A 32 0.43 -10.14 -3.54
N ARG A 33 1.59 -10.84 -3.50
CA ARG A 33 1.71 -12.15 -2.85
C ARG A 33 1.54 -12.03 -1.34
N LEU A 34 2.17 -11.05 -0.69
CA LEU A 34 1.98 -10.82 0.74
C LEU A 34 0.57 -10.38 1.09
N LEU A 35 -0.06 -9.56 0.24
CA LEU A 35 -1.46 -9.20 0.39
C LEU A 35 -2.38 -10.44 0.37
N HIS A 36 -2.08 -11.41 -0.48
CA HIS A 36 -2.82 -12.67 -0.59
C HIS A 36 -2.47 -13.65 0.55
N SER A 37 -1.19 -13.86 0.85
CA SER A 37 -0.73 -14.92 1.76
C SER A 37 -0.68 -14.49 3.23
N ASN A 38 -0.38 -13.22 3.51
CA ASN A 38 -0.20 -12.72 4.87
C ASN A 38 -0.53 -11.22 4.99
N PRO A 39 -1.82 -10.84 4.87
CA PRO A 39 -2.25 -9.44 4.91
C PRO A 39 -1.95 -8.74 6.25
N ASN A 40 -1.75 -9.50 7.33
CA ASN A 40 -1.37 -8.96 8.63
C ASN A 40 0.04 -8.34 8.62
N VAL A 41 0.96 -8.89 7.82
CA VAL A 41 2.29 -8.30 7.62
C VAL A 41 2.15 -6.90 7.04
N ILE A 42 1.37 -6.76 5.96
CA ILE A 42 1.10 -5.47 5.31
C ILE A 42 0.57 -4.44 6.31
N LYS A 43 -0.46 -4.82 7.09
CA LYS A 43 -1.04 -3.94 8.11
C LYS A 43 -0.03 -3.56 9.19
N SER A 44 0.78 -4.50 9.67
CA SER A 44 1.78 -4.25 10.70
C SER A 44 2.90 -3.32 10.19
N THR A 45 3.28 -3.42 8.93
CA THR A 45 4.22 -2.50 8.28
C THR A 45 3.66 -1.09 8.20
N HIS A 46 2.39 -0.90 7.80
CA HIS A 46 1.75 0.43 7.85
C HIS A 46 1.73 1.02 9.27
N ARG A 47 1.42 0.18 10.26
CA ARG A 47 1.44 0.59 11.67
C ARG A 47 2.81 1.09 12.11
N LYS A 48 3.91 0.43 11.70
CA LYS A 48 5.27 0.88 11.99
C LYS A 48 5.57 2.27 11.44
N PHE A 49 5.08 2.60 10.23
CA PHE A 49 5.23 3.96 9.70
C PHE A 49 4.44 5.00 10.49
N LEU A 50 3.23 4.65 10.93
CA LEU A 50 2.42 5.52 11.80
C LEU A 50 3.11 5.75 13.16
N GLU A 51 3.69 4.70 13.75
CA GLU A 51 4.48 4.76 14.99
C GLU A 51 5.78 5.56 14.82
N ALA A 52 6.37 5.56 13.62
CA ALA A 52 7.51 6.40 13.27
C ALA A 52 7.14 7.87 13.00
N GLY A 53 5.85 8.20 12.93
CA GLY A 53 5.35 9.57 12.83
C GLY A 53 4.67 9.95 11.51
N ALA A 54 4.49 9.02 10.55
CA ALA A 54 3.85 9.33 9.26
C ALA A 54 2.40 9.83 9.44
N ASP A 55 2.06 10.99 8.90
CA ASP A 55 0.70 11.55 8.95
C ASP A 55 -0.24 10.88 7.92
N ALA A 56 0.32 10.26 6.88
CA ALA A 56 -0.40 9.49 5.88
C ALA A 56 0.35 8.21 5.53
N VAL A 57 -0.37 7.12 5.29
CA VAL A 57 0.16 5.84 4.78
C VAL A 57 -0.51 5.48 3.46
N ILE A 58 0.26 4.90 2.54
CA ILE A 58 -0.16 4.60 1.17
C ILE A 58 -0.36 3.09 1.02
N SER A 59 -1.46 2.65 0.39
CA SER A 59 -1.72 1.23 0.19
C SER A 59 -0.66 0.53 -0.67
N SER A 60 -0.33 -0.71 -0.31
CA SER A 60 0.67 -1.56 -0.99
C SER A 60 0.16 -2.15 -2.32
N SER A 61 -0.63 -1.39 -3.08
CA SER A 61 -1.32 -1.81 -4.31
C SER A 61 -0.66 -1.29 -5.59
N TYR A 62 0.57 -0.76 -5.51
CA TYR A 62 1.25 -0.15 -6.67
C TYR A 62 1.39 -1.09 -7.88
N GLN A 63 1.70 -2.37 -7.65
CA GLN A 63 1.81 -3.39 -8.69
C GLN A 63 0.57 -4.31 -8.76
N ALA A 64 -0.47 -4.02 -7.96
CA ALA A 64 -1.66 -4.87 -7.88
C ALA A 64 -2.56 -4.62 -9.11
N SER A 65 -2.71 -5.63 -9.95
CA SER A 65 -3.56 -5.59 -11.13
C SER A 65 -4.29 -6.91 -11.32
N LEU A 66 -5.51 -6.86 -11.90
CA LEU A 66 -6.29 -8.07 -12.18
C LEU A 66 -5.48 -9.10 -12.99
N LYS A 67 -4.83 -8.64 -14.07
CA LYS A 67 -3.98 -9.48 -14.92
C LYS A 67 -2.76 -10.04 -14.17
N GLY A 68 -2.16 -9.27 -13.28
CA GLY A 68 -1.06 -9.73 -12.43
C GLY A 68 -1.49 -10.84 -11.46
N PHE A 69 -2.63 -10.66 -10.80
CA PHE A 69 -3.20 -11.67 -9.90
C PHE A 69 -3.56 -12.97 -10.63
N GLU A 70 -4.18 -12.87 -11.81
CA GLU A 70 -4.53 -14.04 -12.62
C GLU A 70 -3.28 -14.79 -13.08
N LYS A 71 -2.32 -14.09 -13.69
CA LYS A 71 -1.14 -14.71 -14.33
C LYS A 71 -0.17 -15.35 -13.34
N TYR A 72 0.00 -14.76 -12.15
CA TYR A 72 1.08 -15.14 -11.24
C TYR A 72 0.62 -15.70 -9.89
N LEU A 73 -0.65 -15.48 -9.53
CA LEU A 73 -1.26 -16.00 -8.30
C LEU A 73 -2.42 -16.96 -8.58
N ASN A 74 -2.76 -17.22 -9.85
CA ASN A 74 -3.87 -18.07 -10.29
C ASN A 74 -5.22 -17.66 -9.67
N CYS A 75 -5.39 -16.38 -9.37
CA CYS A 75 -6.65 -15.84 -8.85
C CYS A 75 -7.65 -15.61 -9.98
N SER A 76 -8.92 -15.86 -9.70
CA SER A 76 -10.02 -15.35 -10.51
C SER A 76 -10.09 -13.82 -10.46
N ILE A 77 -10.77 -13.22 -11.44
CA ILE A 77 -11.02 -11.76 -11.49
C ILE A 77 -11.71 -11.27 -10.21
N GLU A 78 -12.65 -12.04 -9.65
CA GLU A 78 -13.35 -11.64 -8.44
C GLU A 78 -12.45 -11.70 -7.20
N GLU A 79 -11.61 -12.73 -7.07
CA GLU A 79 -10.60 -12.78 -6.00
C GLU A 79 -9.61 -11.62 -6.10
N ALA A 80 -9.18 -11.28 -7.31
CA ALA A 80 -8.29 -10.14 -7.55
C ALA A 80 -8.93 -8.79 -7.16
N LYS A 81 -10.24 -8.61 -7.41
CA LYS A 81 -10.99 -7.43 -6.94
C LYS A 81 -11.08 -7.38 -5.42
N GLU A 82 -11.33 -8.52 -4.77
CA GLU A 82 -11.37 -8.61 -3.31
C GLU A 82 -10.00 -8.32 -2.69
N LEU A 83 -8.91 -8.75 -3.31
CA LEU A 83 -7.54 -8.40 -2.88
C LEU A 83 -7.28 -6.90 -2.99
N MET A 84 -7.69 -6.25 -4.08
CA MET A 84 -7.56 -4.79 -4.20
C MET A 84 -8.36 -4.05 -3.11
N LYS A 85 -9.60 -4.47 -2.83
CA LYS A 85 -10.39 -3.93 -1.71
C LYS A 85 -9.71 -4.18 -0.37
N LEU A 86 -9.13 -5.37 -0.18
CA LEU A 86 -8.40 -5.73 1.02
C LEU A 86 -7.20 -4.79 1.23
N SER A 87 -6.43 -4.46 0.19
CA SER A 87 -5.31 -3.52 0.31
C SER A 87 -5.75 -2.16 0.85
N ALA A 88 -6.82 -1.59 0.29
CA ALA A 88 -7.39 -0.33 0.78
C ALA A 88 -7.93 -0.44 2.22
N LYS A 89 -8.56 -1.57 2.55
CA LYS A 89 -9.07 -1.85 3.89
C LYS A 89 -7.93 -1.92 4.92
N LEU A 90 -6.83 -2.61 4.61
CA LEU A 90 -5.70 -2.78 5.56
C LEU A 90 -5.09 -1.44 5.97
N VAL A 91 -4.95 -0.49 5.03
CA VAL A 91 -4.43 0.85 5.35
C VAL A 91 -5.41 1.63 6.23
N LYS A 92 -6.70 1.55 5.92
CA LYS A 92 -7.74 2.18 6.73
C LYS A 92 -7.77 1.60 8.14
N ASP A 93 -7.71 0.27 8.26
CA ASP A 93 -7.71 -0.44 9.53
C ASP A 93 -6.45 -0.09 10.34
N ALA A 94 -5.27 -0.01 9.72
CA ALA A 94 -4.03 0.43 10.37
C ALA A 94 -4.16 1.84 10.96
N CYS A 95 -4.73 2.79 10.19
CA CYS A 95 -4.94 4.17 10.66
C CYS A 95 -5.95 4.23 11.81
N GLU A 96 -7.04 3.45 11.74
CA GLU A 96 -8.06 3.40 12.78
C GLU A 96 -7.52 2.76 14.06
N GLU A 97 -6.87 1.61 13.96
CA GLU A 97 -6.28 0.90 15.10
C GLU A 97 -5.22 1.77 15.80
N PHE A 98 -4.35 2.42 15.03
CA PHE A 98 -3.39 3.38 15.57
C PHE A 98 -4.11 4.53 16.29
N TRP A 99 -5.13 5.12 15.67
CA TRP A 99 -5.86 6.24 16.25
C TRP A 99 -6.57 5.85 17.55
N GLN A 100 -7.21 4.68 17.62
CA GLN A 100 -7.90 4.22 18.83
C GLN A 100 -6.94 4.05 20.02
N VAL A 101 -5.71 3.61 19.77
CA VAL A 101 -4.67 3.46 20.80
C VAL A 101 -4.13 4.83 21.25
N HIS A 102 -3.87 5.75 20.31
CA HIS A 102 -3.14 6.99 20.59
C HIS A 102 -4.01 8.24 20.78
N GLN A 103 -5.33 8.18 20.50
CA GLN A 103 -6.23 9.34 20.67
C GLN A 103 -6.33 9.80 22.14
N LYS A 104 -6.08 8.90 23.10
CA LYS A 104 -6.07 9.24 24.54
C LYS A 104 -4.73 9.85 24.99
N ASP A 105 -3.68 9.72 24.18
CA ASP A 105 -2.33 10.26 24.43
C ASP A 105 -2.18 11.72 23.98
N GLN A 106 -3.29 12.38 23.60
CA GLN A 106 -3.29 13.80 23.21
C GLN A 106 -2.81 14.74 24.31
N ALA A 107 -2.80 14.31 25.58
CA ALA A 107 -2.32 15.07 26.72
C ALA A 107 -0.79 14.97 26.97
N GLY A 108 -0.04 14.21 26.16
CA GLY A 108 1.42 14.38 26.03
C GLY A 108 2.31 13.31 26.65
N THR A 109 2.48 12.18 25.95
CA THR A 109 3.68 11.34 26.16
C THR A 109 4.41 10.98 24.86
N THR A 110 3.72 10.52 23.81
CA THR A 110 4.40 9.97 22.60
C THR A 110 4.11 10.76 21.32
N PHE A 111 2.86 11.25 21.13
CA PHE A 111 2.45 11.99 19.92
C PHE A 111 1.66 13.27 20.24
N PRO A 112 2.28 14.29 20.88
CA PRO A 112 1.58 15.50 21.28
C PRO A 112 0.99 16.25 20.07
N GLY A 113 -0.30 16.60 20.16
CA GLY A 113 -0.99 17.38 19.12
C GLY A 113 -1.21 16.66 17.78
N ARG A 114 -1.04 15.33 17.72
CA ARG A 114 -1.21 14.55 16.49
C ARG A 114 -2.67 14.45 16.07
N GLN A 115 -2.91 14.63 14.77
CA GLN A 115 -4.21 14.44 14.13
C GLN A 115 -4.39 12.99 13.67
N LYS A 116 -5.64 12.57 13.44
CA LYS A 116 -5.93 11.22 12.93
C LYS A 116 -5.23 10.99 11.59
N PRO A 117 -4.41 9.93 11.43
CA PRO A 117 -3.69 9.68 10.18
C PRO A 117 -4.61 9.45 8.97
N LEU A 118 -4.09 9.72 7.78
CA LEU A 118 -4.77 9.50 6.50
C LEU A 118 -4.43 8.14 5.90
N ALA A 119 -5.45 7.47 5.39
CA ALA A 119 -5.31 6.32 4.51
C ALA A 119 -5.39 6.78 3.05
N VAL A 120 -4.33 6.51 2.28
CA VAL A 120 -4.21 6.90 0.88
C VAL A 120 -4.16 5.66 -0.01
N ALA A 121 -4.99 5.61 -1.05
CA ALA A 121 -4.97 4.53 -2.02
C ALA A 121 -3.90 4.77 -3.09
N SER A 122 -2.98 3.82 -3.27
CA SER A 122 -2.01 3.78 -4.36
C SER A 122 -2.63 3.16 -5.61
N LEU A 123 -2.63 3.91 -6.70
CA LEU A 123 -2.96 3.43 -8.03
C LEU A 123 -1.72 3.56 -8.90
N GLY A 124 -1.06 2.43 -9.17
CA GLY A 124 0.11 2.41 -10.04
C GLY A 124 -0.25 2.68 -11.50
N PRO A 125 0.70 3.18 -12.30
CA PRO A 125 0.51 3.34 -13.74
C PRO A 125 0.40 1.96 -14.42
N TYR A 126 -0.19 1.92 -15.62
CA TYR A 126 -0.31 0.67 -16.38
C TYR A 126 1.03 -0.04 -16.61
N GLY A 127 2.12 0.72 -16.81
CA GLY A 127 3.47 0.16 -16.95
C GLY A 127 3.93 -0.67 -15.74
N ALA A 128 3.49 -0.33 -14.52
CA ALA A 128 3.80 -1.13 -13.33
C ALA A 128 3.15 -2.52 -13.35
N CYS A 129 2.11 -2.71 -14.18
CA CYS A 129 1.47 -4.00 -14.42
C CYS A 129 2.22 -4.86 -15.44
N LEU A 130 3.07 -4.25 -16.28
CA LEU A 130 3.83 -4.93 -17.34
C LEU A 130 5.13 -5.54 -16.83
N LEU A 131 5.62 -5.09 -15.66
CA LEU A 131 6.81 -5.63 -14.98
C LEU A 131 8.09 -5.54 -15.84
N ASP A 132 8.18 -4.53 -16.71
CA ASP A 132 9.28 -4.29 -17.66
C ASP A 132 9.94 -2.91 -17.48
N CYS A 133 9.70 -2.29 -16.33
CA CYS A 133 10.13 -0.93 -15.98
C CYS A 133 9.60 0.16 -16.93
N SER A 134 8.57 -0.13 -17.73
CA SER A 134 7.95 0.84 -18.62
C SER A 134 7.20 1.95 -17.87
N GLU A 135 6.97 1.82 -16.56
CA GLU A 135 6.44 2.90 -15.71
C GLU A 135 7.32 4.17 -15.74
N TYR A 136 8.60 4.05 -16.13
CA TYR A 136 9.51 5.18 -16.31
C TYR A 136 9.65 5.65 -17.77
N ARG A 137 9.11 4.90 -18.74
CA ARG A 137 9.27 5.17 -20.18
C ARG A 137 7.96 5.56 -20.88
N GLY A 138 6.85 4.95 -20.50
CA GLY A 138 5.53 5.20 -21.11
C GLY A 138 5.37 4.67 -22.54
N ASP A 139 6.29 3.84 -23.01
CA ASP A 139 6.32 3.28 -24.37
C ASP A 139 5.16 2.30 -24.66
N TYR A 140 4.45 1.82 -23.63
CA TYR A 140 3.24 1.02 -23.79
C TYR A 140 2.07 1.78 -24.44
N VAL A 141 2.07 3.12 -24.41
CA VAL A 141 0.98 3.92 -25.00
C VAL A 141 0.81 3.65 -26.51
N ASP A 142 1.91 3.33 -27.20
CA ASP A 142 1.90 3.07 -28.64
C ASP A 142 1.42 1.64 -29.00
N THR A 143 1.34 0.75 -28.00
CA THR A 143 1.01 -0.68 -28.20
C THR A 143 -0.30 -1.09 -27.55
N VAL A 144 -0.85 -0.27 -26.66
CA VAL A 144 -2.14 -0.51 -26.00
C VAL A 144 -3.26 0.11 -26.84
N ALA A 145 -4.11 -0.74 -27.40
CA ALA A 145 -5.34 -0.27 -28.06
C ALA A 145 -6.28 0.36 -27.02
N ALA A 146 -6.93 1.47 -27.38
CA ALA A 146 -7.95 2.07 -26.54
C ALA A 146 -9.12 1.08 -26.38
N GLU A 147 -9.34 0.60 -25.15
CA GLU A 147 -10.60 -0.06 -24.81
C GLU A 147 -11.68 1.00 -24.68
N VAL A 148 -12.63 0.99 -25.63
CA VAL A 148 -13.84 1.81 -25.55
C VAL A 148 -14.83 1.02 -24.69
N SER A 149 -15.02 1.47 -23.45
CA SER A 149 -16.02 0.94 -22.51
C SER A 149 -17.44 1.34 -22.88
#